data_AF-A0A077SMB1-F1
#
_entry.id   AF-A0A077SMB1-F1
#
_cell.length_a   1.000
_cell.length_b   1.000
_cell.length_c   1.000
_cell.angle_alpha   90.00
_cell.angle_beta   90.00
_cell.angle_gamma   90.00
#
_symmetry.space_group_name_H-M   'P 1'
#
loop_
_entity.id
_entity.type
_entity.pdbx_description
1 polymer ?
#
loop_
_entity_poly.entity_id
_entity_poly.type
_entity_poly.pdbx_seq_one_letter_code
_entity_poly.pdbx_strand_id
1 'polypeptide(L)' 'LYFPTVYDIKHLMKFCNSLHGGLNKLAELLEVERFGICHQAGSDSLLTACTFRKLKESFFNGSTEKYAGVLYGL' A
#
# COMPACT_ATOMS: atom_id res chain seq x y z
N LEU A 1 4.72 -11.67 20.09
CA LEU A 1 4.64 -11.38 18.64
C LEU A 1 5.21 -9.97 18.41
N TYR A 2 6.11 -9.76 17.44
CA TYR A 2 6.73 -8.44 17.24
C TYR A 2 5.86 -7.47 16.43
N PHE A 3 5.14 -7.97 15.42
CA PHE A 3 4.25 -7.17 14.57
C PHE A 3 2.84 -7.79 14.57
N PRO A 4 1.99 -7.45 15.55
CA PRO A 4 0.64 -8.02 15.69
C PRO A 4 -0.30 -7.67 14.53
N THR A 5 -0.04 -6.55 13.85
CA THR A 5 -0.83 -6.10 12.70
C THR A 5 0.12 -5.64 11.61
N VAL A 6 0.03 -6.26 10.44
CA VAL A 6 0.82 -5.91 9.25
C VAL A 6 -0.11 -5.90 8.06
N TYR A 7 0.04 -4.90 7.20
CA TYR A 7 -0.63 -4.83 5.91
C TYR A 7 0.40 -4.71 4.81
N ASP A 8 0.42 -5.69 3.91
CA ASP A 8 1.18 -5.59 2.67
C ASP A 8 0.30 -4.96 1.59
N ILE A 9 0.65 -3.76 1.14
CA ILE A 9 -0.10 -3.04 0.11
C ILE A 9 -0.18 -3.84 -1.19
N LYS A 10 0.88 -4.58 -1.54
CA LYS A 10 0.91 -5.41 -2.74
C LYS A 10 0.01 -6.63 -2.62
N HIS A 11 -0.19 -7.15 -1.41
CA HIS A 11 -1.24 -8.13 -1.15
C HIS A 11 -2.64 -7.50 -1.33
N LEU A 12 -2.88 -6.32 -0.76
CA LEU A 12 -4.16 -5.61 -0.90
C LEU A 12 -4.53 -5.32 -2.35
N MET A 13 -3.57 -4.93 -3.18
CA MET A 13 -3.78 -4.68 -4.62
C MET A 13 -4.42 -5.86 -5.35
N LYS A 14 -4.21 -7.12 -4.90
CA LYS A 14 -4.84 -8.30 -5.53
C LYS A 14 -6.37 -8.27 -5.47
N PHE A 15 -6.95 -7.50 -4.54
CA PHE A 15 -8.39 -7.36 -4.36
C PHE A 15 -8.94 -6.10 -5.04
N CYS A 16 -8.11 -5.41 -5.83
CA CYS A 16 -8.47 -4.20 -6.56
C CYS A 16 -8.24 -4.44 -8.06
N ASN A 17 -9.32 -4.77 -8.79
CA ASN A 17 -9.26 -5.28 -10.17
C ASN A 17 -8.49 -4.39 -11.18
N SER A 18 -8.29 -3.10 -10.89
CA SER A 18 -7.60 -2.14 -11.77
C SER A 18 -6.15 -1.83 -11.37
N LEU A 19 -5.68 -2.30 -10.21
CA LEU A 19 -4.38 -1.89 -9.65
C LEU A 19 -3.31 -2.96 -9.87
N HIS A 20 -2.22 -2.58 -10.53
CA HIS A 20 -1.09 -3.46 -10.83
C HIS A 20 0.24 -2.69 -10.84
N GLY A 21 1.35 -3.42 -10.74
CA GLY A 21 2.71 -2.85 -10.78
C GLY A 21 3.41 -2.76 -9.42
N GLY A 22 4.30 -1.77 -9.30
CA GLY A 22 5.05 -1.46 -8.08
C GLY A 22 4.51 -0.22 -7.35
N LEU A 23 5.15 0.15 -6.24
CA LEU A 23 4.72 1.27 -5.38
C LEU A 23 4.56 2.59 -6.14
N ASN A 24 5.52 2.95 -7.00
CA ASN A 24 5.44 4.17 -7.80
C ASN A 24 4.21 4.20 -8.73
N LYS A 25 3.93 3.07 -9.41
CA LYS A 25 2.80 2.99 -10.32
C LYS A 25 1.48 3.06 -9.56
N LEU A 26 1.41 2.39 -8.41
CA LEU A 26 0.24 2.48 -7.54
C LEU A 26 0.02 3.92 -7.04
N ALA A 27 1.07 4.61 -6.62
CA ALA A 27 0.98 5.99 -6.17
C ALA A 27 0.50 6.93 -7.28
N GLU A 28 1.00 6.76 -8.52
CA GLU A 28 0.53 7.50 -9.70
C GLU A 28 -0.98 7.25 -9.95
N LEU A 29 -1.41 5.99 -9.96
CA LEU A 29 -2.82 5.61 -10.19
C LEU A 29 -3.76 6.12 -9.10
N LEU A 30 -3.27 6.24 -7.87
CA LEU A 30 -4.01 6.80 -6.75
C LEU A 30 -3.76 8.30 -6.57
N GLU A 31 -3.08 8.98 -7.49
CA GLU A 31 -2.77 10.42 -7.41
C GLU A 31 -2.18 10.79 -6.03
N VAL A 32 -1.13 10.07 -5.62
CA VAL A 32 -0.36 10.34 -4.41
C VAL A 32 1.02 10.85 -4.83
N GLU A 33 1.33 12.08 -4.42
CA GLU A 33 2.62 12.70 -4.69
C GLU A 33 3.73 12.10 -3.83
N ARG A 34 4.90 11.91 -4.43
CA ARG A 34 6.12 11.50 -3.74
C ARG A 34 6.86 12.72 -3.17
N PHE A 35 7.26 12.61 -1.91
CA PHE A 35 8.19 13.54 -1.29
C PHE A 35 9.54 12.86 -1.06
N GLY A 36 10.62 13.48 -1.56
CA GLY A 36 11.98 12.94 -1.51
C GLY A 36 12.35 12.06 -2.70
N ILE A 37 13.54 11.45 -2.61
CA ILE A 37 14.16 10.71 -3.71
C ILE A 37 13.65 9.26 -3.73
N CYS A 38 13.27 8.77 -4.91
CA CYS A 38 12.86 7.39 -5.12
C CYS A 38 13.97 6.39 -4.75
N HIS A 39 13.60 5.21 -4.26
CA HIS A 39 14.53 4.15 -3.82
C HIS A 39 15.33 4.50 -2.57
N GLN A 40 14.85 5.45 -1.76
CA GLN A 40 15.31 5.68 -0.40
C GLN A 40 14.23 5.25 0.58
N ALA A 41 14.61 4.50 1.61
CA ALA A 41 13.68 3.95 2.60
C ALA A 41 12.77 5.02 3.23
N GLY A 42 13.30 6.21 3.52
CA GLY A 42 12.53 7.35 4.02
C GLY A 42 11.42 7.80 3.06
N SER A 43 11.78 8.13 1.81
CA SER A 43 10.79 8.55 0.80
C SER A 43 9.79 7.44 0.47
N ASP A 44 10.25 6.20 0.33
CA ASP A 44 9.41 5.06 -0.02
C ASP A 44 8.45 4.68 1.12
N SER A 45 8.88 4.77 2.38
CA SER A 45 7.98 4.52 3.54
C SER A 45 6.89 5.57 3.67
N LEU A 46 7.20 6.85 3.43
CA LEU A 46 6.19 7.91 3.40
C LEU A 46 5.20 7.70 2.26
N LEU A 47 5.70 7.37 1.06
CA LEU A 47 4.85 7.07 -0.09
C LEU A 47 3.95 5.86 0.20
N THR A 48 4.51 4.79 0.75
CA THR A 48 3.79 3.58 1.19
C THR A 48 2.65 3.94 2.15
N ALA A 49 2.90 4.73 3.19
CA ALA A 49 1.88 5.12 4.16
C ALA A 49 0.74 5.95 3.53
N CYS A 50 1.09 6.95 2.72
CA CYS A 50 0.11 7.80 2.03
C CYS A 50 -0.73 6.99 1.03
N THR A 51 -0.09 6.13 0.25
CA THR A 51 -0.74 5.23 -0.71
C THR A 51 -1.65 4.22 -0.02
N PHE A 52 -1.23 3.63 1.10
CA PHE A 52 -2.08 2.74 1.90
C PHE A 52 -3.36 3.44 2.36
N ARG A 53 -3.25 4.66 2.89
CA ARG A 53 -4.41 5.44 3.34
C ARG A 53 -5.41 5.67 2.19
N LYS A 54 -4.93 6.10 1.02
CA LYS A 54 -5.80 6.35 -0.14
C LYS A 54 -6.41 5.05 -0.69
N LEU A 55 -5.63 3.97 -0.76
CA LEU A 55 -6.11 2.64 -1.14
C LEU A 55 -7.24 2.14 -0.20
N LYS A 56 -7.04 2.27 1.11
CA LYS A 56 -7.99 1.86 2.15
C LYS A 56 -9.33 2.59 2.02
N GLU A 57 -9.30 3.91 1.81
CA GLU A 57 -10.51 4.72 1.62
C GLU A 57 -11.21 4.38 0.29
N SER A 58 -10.46 4.29 -0.81
CA SER A 58 -11.04 4.17 -2.15
C SER A 58 -11.54 2.76 -2.52
N PHE A 59 -10.94 1.69 -1.99
CA PHE A 59 -11.24 0.32 -2.41
C PHE A 59 -11.78 -0.58 -1.30
N PHE A 60 -11.62 -0.17 -0.04
CA PHE A 60 -11.91 -1.01 1.12
C PHE A 60 -12.92 -0.40 2.09
N ASN A 61 -13.52 0.75 1.74
CA ASN A 61 -14.49 1.48 2.58
C ASN A 61 -13.98 1.67 4.02
N GLY A 62 -12.67 1.87 4.19
CA GLY A 62 -12.07 2.05 5.51
C GLY A 62 -11.85 0.77 6.34
N SER A 63 -12.13 -0.44 5.83
CA SER A 63 -11.96 -1.70 6.55
C SER A 63 -10.99 -2.66 5.85
N THR A 64 -9.85 -2.93 6.49
CA THR A 64 -8.78 -3.79 5.94
C THR A 64 -8.46 -4.99 6.83
N GLU A 65 -9.15 -5.15 7.96
CA GLU A 65 -8.80 -6.07 9.05
C GLU A 65 -8.72 -7.53 8.57
N LYS A 66 -9.60 -7.92 7.63
CA LYS A 66 -9.60 -9.27 7.02
C LYS A 66 -8.35 -9.62 6.21
N TYR A 67 -7.50 -8.64 5.89
CA TYR A 67 -6.28 -8.81 5.10
C TYR A 67 -5.00 -8.67 5.93
N ALA A 68 -5.14 -8.47 7.25
CA ALA A 68 -3.99 -8.31 8.13
C ALA A 68 -3.16 -9.60 8.22
N GLY A 69 -1.85 -9.44 8.34
CA GLY A 69 -0.92 -10.54 8.60
C GLY A 69 -0.49 -11.36 7.37
N VAL A 70 -0.94 -10.98 6.17
CA VAL A 70 -0.52 -11.65 4.92
C VAL A 70 0.53 -10.80 4.20
N LEU A 71 1.66 -11.44 3.87
CA LEU A 71 2.75 -10.83 3.10
C LEU A 71 2.72 -11.37 1.66
N TYR A 72 2.97 -10.50 0.70
CA TYR A 72 2.95 -10.87 -0.71
C TYR A 72 4.14 -11.81 -1.02
N GLY A 73 3.84 -13.01 -1.52
CA GLY A 73 4.85 -13.96 -1.98
C GLY A 73 5.31 -14.97 -0.93
N LEU A 74 4.69 -14.97 0.26
CA LEU A 74 4.82 -16.00 1.28
C LEU A 74 3.56 -16.87 1.35
#